data_AF-G2QQQ5-F1
#
_entry.id   AF-G2QQQ5-F1
#
_cell.length_a   1.000
_cell.length_b   1.000
_cell.length_c   1.000
_cell.angle_alpha   90.00
_cell.angle_beta   90.00
_cell.angle_gamma   90.00
#
_symmetry.space_group_name_H-M   'P 1'
#
loop_
_entity.id
_entity.type
_entity.pdbx_description
1 polymer ?
#
loop_
_entity_poly.entity_id
_entity_poly.type
_entity_poly.pdbx_seq_one_letter_code
_entity_poly.pdbx_strand_id
1 'polypeptide(L)'
;MSENFVAPGQQRYLRACMVCSIVMTYARFRDEGCPNCEEFLHLQGSPDQIDSCTSQVFEGLITLVDPAKSWVAKWQRLDGYVRGVYATKVSGQLPDDVRTTLEEEYRITYIPRDGSATEAD
;
A
#
# COMPACT_ATOMS: atom_id res chain seq x y z
N MET A 1 2.19 6.27 -17.24
CA MET A 1 1.26 5.17 -16.92
C MET A 1 2.10 3.94 -16.70
N SER A 2 2.44 3.60 -15.46
CA SER A 2 3.35 2.50 -15.22
C SER A 2 2.57 1.17 -15.23
N GLU A 3 2.96 0.27 -16.12
CA GLU A 3 2.43 -1.09 -16.15
C GLU A 3 3.03 -1.85 -14.96
N ASN A 4 2.20 -2.35 -14.05
CA ASN A 4 2.65 -3.12 -12.89
C ASN A 4 2.70 -4.62 -13.18
N PHE A 5 3.40 -4.98 -14.26
CA PHE A 5 3.64 -6.37 -14.62
C PHE A 5 4.78 -6.95 -13.76
N VAL A 6 4.51 -8.11 -13.14
CA VAL A 6 5.50 -8.84 -12.33
C VAL A 6 5.65 -10.23 -12.91
N ALA A 7 6.83 -10.54 -13.43
CA ALA A 7 7.13 -11.86 -13.96
C ALA A 7 7.01 -12.93 -12.84
N PRO A 8 6.61 -14.18 -13.16
CA PRO A 8 6.40 -15.22 -12.14
C PRO A 8 7.60 -15.42 -11.19
N GLY A 9 8.83 -15.35 -11.71
CA GLY A 9 10.05 -15.49 -10.90
C GLY A 9 10.33 -14.33 -9.93
N GLN A 10 9.57 -13.24 -10.01
CA GLN A 10 9.71 -12.03 -9.20
C GLN A 10 8.64 -11.90 -8.13
N GLN A 11 7.67 -12.82 -8.06
CA GLN A 11 6.55 -12.76 -7.10
C GLN A 11 7.02 -12.76 -5.64
N ARG A 12 8.14 -13.43 -5.32
CA ARG A 12 8.73 -13.43 -3.97
C ARG A 12 9.21 -12.06 -3.49
N TYR A 13 9.37 -11.10 -4.41
CA TYR A 13 9.80 -9.73 -4.11
C TYR A 13 8.62 -8.76 -4.01
N LEU A 14 7.39 -9.26 -4.12
CA LEU A 14 6.19 -8.46 -3.93
C LEU A 14 6.09 -8.01 -2.47
N ARG A 15 5.68 -6.76 -2.31
CA ARG A 15 5.35 -6.15 -1.04
C ARG A 15 4.07 -5.35 -1.19
N ALA A 16 3.30 -5.25 -0.13
CA ALA A 16 2.10 -4.42 -0.08
C ALA A 16 2.35 -3.21 0.83
N CYS A 17 1.98 -2.00 0.38
CA CYS A 17 2.04 -0.81 1.22
C CYS A 17 1.05 -0.91 2.38
N MET A 18 1.48 -0.66 3.62
CA MET A 18 0.61 -0.77 4.80
C MET A 18 -0.45 0.35 4.88
N VAL A 19 -0.32 1.43 4.09
CA VAL A 19 -1.29 2.53 4.03
C VAL A 19 -2.36 2.30 2.97
N CYS A 20 -1.96 2.08 1.72
CA CYS A 20 -2.88 2.02 0.58
C CYS A 20 -3.10 0.61 0.02
N SER A 21 -2.42 -0.41 0.55
CA SER A 21 -2.42 -1.81 0.09
C SER A 21 -1.93 -2.08 -1.34
N ILE A 22 -1.35 -1.09 -2.05
CA ILE A 22 -0.80 -1.32 -3.39
C ILE A 22 0.35 -2.34 -3.32
N VAL A 23 0.34 -3.29 -4.26
CA VAL A 23 1.30 -4.39 -4.36
C VAL A 23 2.25 -4.11 -5.50
N MET A 24 3.55 -3.97 -5.19
CA MET A 24 4.61 -3.79 -6.17
C MET A 24 5.85 -4.58 -5.73
N THR A 25 6.84 -4.74 -6.62
CA THR A 25 8.11 -5.32 -6.20
C THR A 25 8.88 -4.33 -5.31
N TYR A 26 9.71 -4.85 -4.42
CA TYR A 26 10.65 -4.04 -3.62
C TYR A 26 11.43 -3.04 -4.48
N ALA A 27 11.96 -3.50 -5.62
CA ALA A 27 12.72 -2.66 -6.55
C ALA A 27 11.89 -1.47 -7.06
N ARG A 28 10.59 -1.66 -7.32
CA ARG A 28 9.73 -0.57 -7.76
C ARG A 28 9.45 0.44 -6.66
N PHE A 29 9.20 0.00 -5.42
CA PHE A 29 9.10 0.95 -4.31
C PHE A 29 10.39 1.76 -4.14
N ARG A 30 11.55 1.12 -4.31
CA ARG A 30 12.85 1.81 -4.25
C ARG A 30 13.04 2.80 -5.39
N ASP A 31 12.69 2.41 -6.61
CA ASP A 31 13.02 3.21 -7.81
C ASP A 31 11.97 4.30 -8.09
N GLU A 32 10.70 4.05 -7.77
CA GLU A 32 9.55 4.91 -8.12
C GLU A 32 8.79 5.46 -6.90
N GLY A 33 8.99 4.89 -5.71
CA GLY A 33 8.17 5.19 -4.54
C GLY A 33 6.78 4.53 -4.56
N CYS A 34 5.95 4.82 -3.56
CA CYS A 34 4.54 4.40 -3.57
C CYS A 34 3.68 5.40 -4.35
N PRO A 35 2.99 5.03 -5.44
CA PRO A 35 2.27 5.99 -6.27
C PRO A 35 1.08 6.68 -5.58
N ASN A 36 0.63 6.17 -4.43
CA ASN A 36 -0.44 6.76 -3.63
C ASN A 36 0.05 7.47 -2.36
N CYS A 37 1.27 7.18 -1.91
CA CYS A 37 1.72 7.51 -0.55
C CYS A 37 3.12 8.13 -0.51
N GLU A 38 3.76 8.33 -1.65
CA GLU A 38 5.15 8.80 -1.69
C GLU A 38 5.31 10.17 -1.04
N GLU A 39 4.32 11.05 -1.19
CA GLU A 39 4.32 12.40 -0.63
C GLU A 39 4.62 12.45 0.88
N PHE A 40 4.27 11.39 1.61
CA PHE A 40 4.42 11.32 3.07
C PHE A 40 5.22 10.12 3.57
N LEU A 41 5.34 9.03 2.79
CA LEU A 41 6.15 7.87 3.18
C LEU A 41 7.61 7.98 2.72
N HIS A 42 7.91 8.78 1.68
CA HIS A 42 9.27 8.97 1.17
C HIS A 42 10.04 7.65 0.97
N LEU A 43 9.44 6.71 0.24
CA LEU A 43 10.01 5.37 0.03
C LEU A 43 11.11 5.36 -1.03
N GLN A 44 11.06 6.27 -1.99
CA GLN A 44 11.99 6.30 -3.10
C GLN A 44 13.42 6.49 -2.59
N GLY A 45 14.33 5.59 -2.99
CA GLY A 45 15.71 5.60 -2.54
C GLY A 45 15.93 5.22 -1.07
N SER A 46 14.89 4.81 -0.33
CA SER A 46 14.97 4.52 1.11
C SER A 46 14.60 3.07 1.45
N PRO A 47 15.58 2.14 1.46
CA PRO A 47 15.39 0.75 1.89
C PRO A 47 14.70 0.60 3.25
N ASP A 48 15.11 1.41 4.22
CA ASP A 48 14.61 1.32 5.60
C ASP A 48 13.12 1.72 5.69
N GLN A 49 12.71 2.74 4.94
CA GLN A 49 11.30 3.13 4.86
C GLN A 49 10.46 2.09 4.14
N ILE A 50 11.00 1.46 3.09
CA ILE A 50 10.30 0.38 2.38
C ILE A 50 10.08 -0.80 3.33
N ASP A 51 11.10 -1.21 4.06
CA ASP A 51 10.99 -2.33 4.98
C ASP A 51 10.04 -2.05 6.15
N SER A 52 10.00 -0.81 6.63
CA SER A 52 9.13 -0.37 7.73
C SER A 52 7.67 -0.11 7.30
N CYS A 53 7.44 0.35 6.08
CA CYS A 53 6.12 0.82 5.62
C CYS A 53 5.42 -0.15 4.64
N THR A 54 6.07 -1.25 4.27
CA THR A 54 5.51 -2.26 3.36
C THR A 54 5.74 -3.67 3.90
N SER A 55 4.86 -4.61 3.54
CA SER A 55 4.92 -5.99 4.04
C SER A 55 5.04 -7.01 2.90
N GLN A 56 5.87 -8.02 3.09
CA GLN A 56 5.88 -9.22 2.24
C GLN A 56 4.74 -10.19 2.58
N VAL A 57 4.05 -9.99 3.70
CA VAL A 57 2.96 -10.83 4.17
C VAL A 57 1.64 -10.13 3.90
N PHE A 58 0.96 -10.54 2.84
CA PHE A 58 -0.34 -10.00 2.43
C PHE A 58 -1.20 -11.11 1.82
N GLU A 59 -2.52 -10.89 1.79
CA GLU A 59 -3.50 -11.87 1.33
C GLU A 59 -4.41 -11.28 0.27
N GLY A 60 -4.74 -12.12 -0.72
CA GLY A 60 -5.61 -11.75 -1.84
C GLY A 60 -4.97 -10.71 -2.76
N LEU A 61 -5.35 -10.76 -4.04
CA LEU A 61 -4.95 -9.75 -5.01
C LEU A 61 -6.18 -9.20 -5.72
N ILE A 62 -6.22 -7.89 -5.86
CA ILE A 62 -7.25 -7.14 -6.55
C ILE A 62 -6.58 -6.38 -7.68
N THR A 63 -6.94 -6.69 -8.92
CA THR A 63 -6.55 -5.85 -10.06
C THR A 63 -7.60 -4.75 -10.23
N LEU A 64 -7.23 -3.52 -9.88
CA LEU A 64 -8.13 -2.38 -9.89
C LEU A 64 -7.89 -1.53 -11.14
N VAL A 65 -8.90 -1.45 -12.02
CA VAL A 65 -8.82 -0.74 -13.31
C VAL A 65 -9.44 0.65 -13.22
N ASP A 66 -10.66 0.74 -12.69
CA ASP A 66 -11.40 2.00 -12.49
C ASP A 66 -11.83 2.11 -10.99
N PRO A 67 -10.99 2.73 -10.14
CA PRO A 67 -11.26 2.91 -8.71
C PRO A 67 -12.59 3.62 -8.43
N ALA A 68 -12.91 4.68 -9.19
CA ALA A 68 -14.06 5.54 -8.95
C ALA A 68 -15.42 4.86 -9.21
N LYS A 69 -15.45 3.80 -10.03
CA LYS A 69 -16.67 3.06 -10.38
C LYS A 69 -16.78 1.68 -9.74
N SER A 70 -15.71 1.21 -9.09
CA SER A 70 -15.64 -0.15 -8.55
C SER A 70 -16.25 -0.22 -7.15
N TRP A 71 -17.28 -1.05 -6.98
CA TRP A 71 -17.81 -1.37 -5.65
C TRP A 71 -16.72 -2.01 -4.75
N VAL A 72 -15.86 -2.87 -5.34
CA VAL A 72 -14.74 -3.49 -4.61
C VAL A 72 -13.76 -2.43 -4.11
N ALA A 73 -13.47 -1.39 -4.91
CA ALA A 73 -12.62 -0.29 -4.49
C ALA A 73 -13.24 0.48 -3.33
N LYS A 74 -14.52 0.82 -3.42
CA LYS A 74 -15.24 1.50 -2.33
C LYS A 74 -15.23 0.68 -1.04
N TRP A 75 -15.51 -0.61 -1.13
CA TRP A 75 -15.49 -1.53 0.02
C TRP A 75 -14.10 -1.59 0.66
N GLN A 76 -13.04 -1.60 -0.16
CA GLN A 76 -11.65 -1.63 0.29
C GLN A 76 -11.06 -0.26 0.60
N ARG A 77 -11.84 0.83 0.50
CA ARG A 77 -11.36 2.22 0.65
C ARG A 77 -10.16 2.53 -0.28
N LEU A 78 -10.30 2.14 -1.55
CA LEU A 78 -9.32 2.33 -2.62
C LEU A 78 -9.83 3.25 -3.74
N ASP A 79 -11.05 3.78 -3.63
CA ASP A 79 -11.73 4.56 -4.66
C ASP A 79 -11.04 5.90 -5.00
N GLY A 80 -10.19 6.41 -4.10
CA GLY A 80 -9.34 7.58 -4.32
C GLY A 80 -7.91 7.29 -4.83
N TYR A 81 -7.54 6.02 -4.99
CA TYR A 81 -6.17 5.64 -5.36
C TYR A 81 -6.00 5.40 -6.85
N VAL A 82 -4.75 5.29 -7.30
CA VAL A 82 -4.44 5.00 -8.71
C VAL A 82 -4.86 3.58 -9.08
N ARG A 83 -5.10 3.32 -10.37
CA ARG A 83 -5.23 1.95 -10.86
C ARG A 83 -3.97 1.13 -10.56
N GLY A 84 -4.12 -0.16 -10.31
CA GLY A 84 -2.99 -1.01 -9.93
C GLY A 84 -3.43 -2.35 -9.37
N VAL A 85 -2.46 -3.08 -8.81
CA VAL A 85 -2.72 -4.32 -8.07
C VAL A 85 -2.66 -4.01 -6.58
N TYR A 86 -3.67 -4.43 -5.83
CA TYR A 86 -3.82 -4.17 -4.40
C TYR A 86 -4.02 -5.48 -3.63
N ALA A 87 -3.62 -5.51 -2.37
CA ALA A 87 -3.91 -6.63 -1.48
C ALA A 87 -5.28 -6.44 -0.80
N THR A 88 -5.97 -7.55 -0.52
CA THR A 88 -7.19 -7.55 0.30
C THR A 88 -6.86 -7.29 1.76
N LYS A 89 -5.77 -7.86 2.26
CA LYS A 89 -5.22 -7.63 3.60
C LYS A 89 -3.71 -7.52 3.56
N VAL A 90 -3.14 -6.69 4.42
CA VAL A 90 -1.69 -6.52 4.60
C VAL A 90 -1.35 -6.72 6.07
N SER A 91 -0.50 -7.69 6.36
CA SER A 91 -0.06 -7.94 7.73
C SER A 91 1.04 -6.95 8.12
N GLY A 92 0.96 -6.44 9.34
CA GLY A 92 1.87 -5.45 9.90
C GLY A 92 1.19 -4.11 10.15
N GLN A 93 1.86 -3.27 10.92
CA GLN A 93 1.42 -1.91 11.21
C GLN A 93 2.58 -0.95 11.01
N LEU A 94 2.26 0.27 10.62
CA LEU A 94 3.25 1.34 10.57
C LEU A 94 3.86 1.60 11.96
N PRO A 95 5.16 1.92 12.03
CA PRO A 95 5.80 2.42 13.24
C PRO A 95 5.08 3.66 13.81
N ASP A 96 5.15 3.82 15.14
CA ASP A 96 4.48 4.93 15.86
C ASP A 96 4.88 6.31 15.34
N ASP A 97 6.17 6.51 15.07
CA ASP A 97 6.72 7.76 14.54
C ASP A 97 6.17 8.10 13.15
N VAL A 98 6.03 7.10 12.28
CA VAL A 98 5.41 7.29 10.96
C VAL A 98 3.93 7.63 11.10
N ARG A 99 3.21 6.97 12.03
CA ARG A 99 1.80 7.27 12.33
C ARG A 99 1.61 8.68 12.86
N THR A 100 2.43 9.12 13.81
CA THR A 100 2.40 10.49 14.33
C THR A 100 2.65 11.51 13.22
N THR A 101 3.63 11.26 12.36
CA THR A 101 3.94 12.15 11.22
C THR A 101 2.74 12.27 10.27
N LEU A 102 2.08 11.16 9.94
CA LEU A 102 0.87 11.15 9.10
C LEU A 102 -0.24 12.04 9.66
N GLU A 103 -0.50 11.95 10.97
CA GLU A 103 -1.58 12.70 11.62
C GLU A 103 -1.23 14.18 11.84
N GLU A 104 -0.01 14.45 12.29
CA GLU A 104 0.43 15.80 12.69
C GLU A 104 0.83 16.69 11.51
N GLU A 105 1.48 16.13 10.49
CA GLU A 105 1.97 16.92 9.35
C GLU A 105 1.00 16.88 8.17
N TYR A 106 0.49 15.68 7.84
CA TYR A 106 -0.31 15.47 6.62
C TYR A 106 -1.82 15.40 6.88
N ARG A 107 -2.25 15.40 8.15
CA ARG A 107 -3.67 15.26 8.55
C ARG A 107 -4.32 14.00 7.99
N ILE A 108 -3.55 12.92 7.86
CA ILE A 108 -4.01 11.62 7.37
C ILE A 108 -4.27 10.70 8.55
N THR A 109 -5.51 10.25 8.71
CA THR A 109 -5.85 9.19 9.67
C THR A 109 -5.40 7.84 9.14
N TYR A 110 -4.49 7.18 9.85
CA TYR A 110 -4.04 5.83 9.51
C TYR A 110 -5.12 4.79 9.84
N ILE A 111 -5.51 3.99 8.84
CA ILE A 111 -6.43 2.86 9.00
C ILE A 111 -5.66 1.58 8.70
N PRO A 112 -5.46 0.68 9.67
CA PRO A 112 -4.78 -0.60 9.46
C PRO A 112 -5.42 -1.43 8.35
N ARG A 113 -4.59 -2.05 7.51
CA ARG A 113 -5.00 -2.91 6.39
C ARG A 113 -4.96 -4.40 6.73
N ASP A 114 -4.74 -4.76 7.99
CA ASP A 114 -4.67 -6.14 8.49
C ASP A 114 -6.05 -6.76 8.80
N GLY A 115 -7.10 -5.94 8.83
CA GLY A 115 -8.47 -6.36 9.14
C GLY A 115 -8.92 -6.02 10.56
N SER A 116 -8.03 -5.54 11.43
CA SER A 116 -8.36 -5.14 12.81
C SER A 116 -9.38 -4.00 12.87
N ALA A 117 -9.37 -3.11 11.87
CA ALA A 117 -10.33 -2.00 11.79
C ALA A 117 -11.77 -2.43 11.47
N THR A 118 -11.96 -3.59 10.83
CA THR A 118 -13.29 -4.12 10.48
C THR A 118 -13.92 -4.96 11.58
N GLU A 119 -13.15 -5.40 12.58
CA GLU A 119 -13.64 -6.19 13.72
C GLU A 119 -14.16 -5.30 14.87
N ALA A 120 -13.95 -3.99 14.77
CA ALA A 120 -14.36 -3.00 15.77
C ALA A 120 -15.75 -2.38 15.51
N ASP A 121 -16.42 -2.75 14.41
CA ASP A 121 -17.79 -2.34 14.03
C ASP A 121 -18.81 -3.48 14.24
#